data_AF-A0A3N7DZM6-F1
#
_entry.id   AF-A0A3N7DZM6-F1
#
_cell.length_a   1.000
_cell.length_b   1.000
_cell.length_c   1.000
_cell.angle_alpha   90.00
_cell.angle_beta   90.00
_cell.angle_gamma   90.00
#
_symmetry.space_group_name_H-M   'P 1'
#
loop_
_entity.id
_entity.type
_entity.pdbx_description
1 polymer ?
#
loop_
_entity_poly.entity_id
_entity_poly.type
_entity_poly.pdbx_seq_one_letter_code
_entity_poly.pdbx_strand_id
1 'polypeptide(L)'
;MVLFNSELHILTFVFCILEFGMCFYQLIYWLSHPQDRRRFWYLVLLLLLLNYNITGGLFPDPKINLPIQLQNIIAYGSGFLMASYFPFYFYKAFNLNTLKFHAIYGVILFLLAPFVVYFVILYPLKGDLRYATSYGLVVPAIYSLLVFYDLLNAIRLKIKERQCSPHPYNWLEMTSVYAAISPWICMTAFSYFNITQWVEVLVTNLGFVIISILFIARNIKATRLEVATKKAKQNGRAELFEHYCALFNLSRREREIALLLCRGFSYREIADALFISESTVNNHIQHIFVKTEVNRKTALQQRLGFIYLI
;
A
#
# COMPACT_ATOMS: atom_id res chain seq x y z
N MET A 1 16.84 22.00 18.40
CA MET A 1 16.42 23.23 17.70
C MET A 1 14.92 23.15 17.50
N VAL A 2 14.20 24.24 17.73
CA VAL A 2 12.74 24.30 17.65
C VAL A 2 12.36 25.25 16.52
N LEU A 3 11.33 24.92 15.76
CA LEU A 3 11.01 25.60 14.49
C LEU A 3 9.98 26.72 14.74
N PHE A 4 10.16 27.89 14.09
CA PHE A 4 9.22 29.01 14.12
C PHE A 4 8.79 29.56 15.50
N ASN A 5 9.66 29.57 16.52
CA ASN A 5 9.28 29.98 17.90
C ASN A 5 8.09 29.19 18.50
N SER A 6 7.78 28.01 17.96
CA SER A 6 6.81 27.06 18.51
C SER A 6 7.52 26.06 19.43
N GLU A 7 6.79 25.07 19.97
CA GLU A 7 7.38 23.89 20.64
C GLU A 7 7.74 22.76 19.66
N LEU A 8 7.44 22.93 18.36
CA LEU A 8 7.65 21.89 17.35
C LEU A 8 9.14 21.66 17.07
N HIS A 9 9.64 20.49 17.42
CA HIS A 9 10.98 20.06 17.07
C HIS A 9 11.16 19.96 15.54
N ILE A 10 12.32 20.41 15.02
CA ILE A 10 12.67 20.28 13.60
C ILE A 10 12.54 18.83 13.12
N LEU A 11 12.91 17.88 13.97
CA LEU A 11 12.82 16.46 13.67
C LEU A 11 11.37 16.03 13.38
N THR A 12 10.42 16.42 14.22
CA THR A 12 8.99 16.14 14.04
C THR A 12 8.47 16.76 12.74
N PHE A 13 8.87 18.00 12.44
CA PHE A 13 8.50 18.66 11.18
C PHE A 13 9.00 17.89 9.95
N VAL A 14 10.26 17.42 9.97
CA VAL A 14 10.82 16.60 8.88
C VAL A 14 10.03 15.30 8.72
N PHE A 15 9.71 14.61 9.81
CA PHE A 15 8.89 13.40 9.77
C PHE A 15 7.48 13.66 9.22
N CYS A 16 6.83 14.75 9.62
CA CYS A 16 5.53 15.14 9.07
C CYS A 16 5.58 15.36 7.55
N ILE A 17 6.63 15.99 7.01
CA ILE A 17 6.79 16.15 5.55
C ILE A 17 6.95 14.79 4.87
N LEU A 18 7.81 13.93 5.42
CA LEU A 18 8.03 12.59 4.89
C LEU A 18 6.73 11.77 4.91
N GLU A 19 6.01 11.79 6.03
CA GLU A 19 4.74 11.09 6.22
C GLU A 19 3.66 11.60 5.28
N PHE A 20 3.57 12.91 5.08
CA PHE A 20 2.65 13.48 4.11
C PHE A 20 2.95 12.96 2.69
N GLY A 21 4.23 12.97 2.28
CA GLY A 21 4.64 12.40 0.99
C GLY A 21 4.34 10.91 0.87
N MET A 22 4.60 10.12 1.92
CA MET A 22 4.30 8.69 1.97
C MET A 22 2.78 8.44 1.89
N CYS A 23 1.98 9.18 2.67
CA CYS A 23 0.52 9.09 2.67
C CYS A 23 -0.05 9.42 1.30
N PHE A 24 0.42 10.50 0.67
CA PHE A 24 0.00 10.91 -0.67
C PHE A 24 0.32 9.85 -1.74
N TYR A 25 1.54 9.29 -1.72
CA TYR A 25 1.91 8.19 -2.61
C TYR A 25 0.99 6.97 -2.42
N GLN A 26 0.74 6.56 -1.17
CA GLN A 26 -0.11 5.41 -0.88
C GLN A 26 -1.56 5.65 -1.28
N LEU A 27 -2.06 6.89 -1.15
CA LEU A 27 -3.39 7.28 -1.59
C LEU A 27 -3.53 7.13 -3.11
N ILE A 28 -2.62 7.72 -3.90
CA ILE A 28 -2.62 7.60 -5.37
C ILE A 28 -2.57 6.13 -5.78
N TYR A 29 -1.69 5.35 -5.15
CA TYR A 29 -1.58 3.94 -5.48
C TYR A 29 -2.88 3.20 -5.17
N TRP A 30 -3.47 3.39 -3.99
CA TRP A 30 -4.72 2.73 -3.64
C TRP A 30 -5.87 3.10 -4.59
N LEU A 31 -5.97 4.38 -4.99
CA LEU A 31 -6.94 4.83 -5.99
C LEU A 31 -6.74 4.13 -7.35
N SER A 32 -5.49 3.88 -7.76
CA SER A 32 -5.19 3.13 -8.98
C SER A 32 -5.45 1.62 -8.89
N HIS A 33 -5.46 1.05 -7.67
CA HIS A 33 -5.63 -0.39 -7.41
C HIS A 33 -6.58 -0.65 -6.23
N PRO A 34 -7.88 -0.31 -6.33
CA PRO A 34 -8.82 -0.33 -5.20
C PRO A 34 -9.09 -1.73 -4.64
N GLN A 35 -8.75 -2.79 -5.39
CA GLN A 35 -8.90 -4.18 -4.95
C GLN A 35 -7.97 -4.52 -3.77
N ASP A 36 -6.86 -3.81 -3.58
CA ASP A 36 -5.91 -4.05 -2.49
C ASP A 36 -6.36 -3.36 -1.18
N ARG A 37 -7.40 -3.90 -0.54
CA ARG A 37 -7.99 -3.36 0.71
C ARG A 37 -6.99 -3.20 1.87
N ARG A 38 -5.86 -3.89 1.83
CA ARG A 38 -4.86 -3.82 2.91
C ARG A 38 -4.10 -2.49 2.92
N ARG A 39 -3.88 -1.92 1.73
CA ARG A 39 -3.29 -0.60 1.59
C ARG A 39 -4.19 0.49 2.14
N PHE A 40 -5.50 0.34 1.96
CA PHE A 40 -6.45 1.24 2.59
C PHE A 40 -6.27 1.23 4.12
N TRP A 41 -6.19 0.05 4.73
CA TRP A 41 -5.96 -0.03 6.18
C TRP A 41 -4.62 0.57 6.63
N TYR A 42 -3.57 0.43 5.81
CA TYR A 42 -2.27 1.06 6.06
C TYR A 42 -2.29 2.58 5.85
N LEU A 43 -3.07 3.08 4.88
CA LEU A 43 -3.27 4.50 4.66
C LEU A 43 -3.93 5.17 5.87
N VAL A 44 -4.96 4.52 6.45
CA VAL A 44 -5.57 4.98 7.70
C VAL A 44 -4.53 5.03 8.83
N LEU A 45 -3.64 4.03 8.91
CA LEU A 45 -2.55 4.01 9.88
C LEU A 45 -1.60 5.21 9.72
N LEU A 46 -1.23 5.56 8.49
CA LEU A 46 -0.40 6.73 8.19
C LEU A 46 -1.11 8.06 8.50
N LEU A 47 -2.42 8.14 8.27
CA LEU A 47 -3.21 9.33 8.61
C LEU A 47 -3.29 9.53 10.13
N LEU A 48 -3.46 8.45 10.90
CA LEU A 48 -3.42 8.50 12.36
C LEU A 48 -2.03 8.88 12.88
N LEU A 49 -0.97 8.37 12.26
CA LEU A 49 0.41 8.74 12.59
C LEU A 49 0.65 10.24 12.36
N LEU A 50 0.26 10.75 11.19
CA LEU A 50 0.39 12.16 10.85
C LEU A 50 -0.41 13.04 11.83
N ASN A 51 -1.63 12.62 12.19
CA ASN A 51 -2.43 13.32 13.19
C ASN A 51 -1.73 13.35 14.55
N TYR A 52 -1.15 12.23 14.99
CA TYR A 52 -0.39 12.15 16.23
C TYR A 52 0.84 13.07 16.23
N ASN A 53 1.68 13.02 15.18
CA ASN A 53 2.89 13.84 15.13
C ASN A 53 2.58 15.34 15.06
N ILE A 54 1.52 15.73 14.32
CA ILE A 54 1.07 17.12 14.26
C ILE A 54 0.55 17.57 15.63
N THR A 55 -0.38 16.81 16.22
CA THR A 55 -1.01 17.21 17.49
C THR A 55 -0.03 17.17 18.67
N GLY A 56 0.79 16.12 18.80
CA GLY A 56 1.81 16.02 19.84
C GLY A 56 3.02 16.94 19.63
N GLY A 57 3.21 17.46 18.42
CA GLY A 57 4.22 18.47 18.11
C GLY A 57 3.76 19.91 18.30
N LEU A 58 2.46 20.18 18.15
CA LEU A 58 1.85 21.51 18.30
C LEU A 58 1.31 21.77 19.70
N PHE A 59 0.93 20.73 20.43
CA PHE A 59 0.25 20.86 21.72
C PHE A 59 1.05 20.25 22.86
N PRO A 60 1.03 20.87 24.05
CA PRO A 60 0.35 22.14 24.38
C PRO A 60 1.19 23.38 24.03
N ASP A 61 0.59 24.38 23.38
CA ASP A 61 1.19 25.70 23.16
C ASP A 61 0.24 26.79 23.73
N PRO A 62 0.67 27.53 24.77
CA PRO A 62 -0.12 28.63 25.35
C PRO A 62 -0.47 29.76 24.39
N LYS A 63 0.21 29.88 23.25
CA LYS A 63 -0.05 30.92 22.23
C LYS A 63 -1.27 30.59 21.37
N ILE A 64 -1.70 29.34 21.34
CA ILE A 64 -2.87 28.91 20.57
C ILE A 64 -4.14 29.27 21.35
N ASN A 65 -5.13 29.85 20.67
CA ASN A 65 -6.45 30.20 21.23
C ASN A 65 -7.33 28.96 21.54
N LEU A 66 -6.77 27.98 22.26
CA LEU A 66 -7.45 26.79 22.75
C LEU A 66 -7.06 26.59 24.22
N PRO A 67 -7.99 26.22 25.12
CA PRO A 67 -7.65 25.91 26.50
C PRO A 67 -6.59 24.80 26.58
N ILE A 68 -5.57 24.96 27.43
CA ILE A 68 -4.48 23.98 27.61
C ILE A 68 -5.04 22.58 27.89
N GLN A 69 -6.13 22.48 28.64
CA GLN A 69 -6.80 21.21 28.92
C GLN A 69 -7.28 20.53 27.65
N LEU A 70 -7.89 21.29 26.73
CA LEU A 70 -8.36 20.75 25.46
C LEU A 70 -7.20 20.36 24.55
N GLN A 71 -6.13 21.15 24.53
CA GLN A 71 -4.91 20.84 23.79
C GLN A 71 -4.30 19.51 24.27
N ASN A 72 -4.21 19.30 25.59
CA ASN A 72 -3.75 18.04 26.17
C ASN A 72 -4.67 16.86 25.80
N ILE A 73 -6.00 17.03 25.87
CA ILE A 73 -6.95 15.98 25.48
C ILE A 73 -6.75 15.58 24.01
N ILE A 74 -6.52 16.55 23.12
CA ILE A 74 -6.26 16.29 21.70
C ILE A 74 -4.92 15.56 21.51
N ALA A 75 -3.85 16.02 22.15
CA ALA A 75 -2.52 15.43 22.03
C ALA A 75 -2.45 13.99 22.56
N TYR A 76 -3.00 13.72 23.75
CA TYR A 76 -3.06 12.34 24.26
C TYR A 76 -4.06 11.50 23.46
N GLY A 77 -5.20 12.08 23.07
CA GLY A 77 -6.24 11.40 22.31
C GLY A 77 -5.77 10.86 20.97
N SER A 78 -4.92 11.61 20.24
CA SER A 78 -4.35 11.15 18.98
C SER A 78 -3.45 9.93 19.16
N GLY A 79 -2.66 9.88 20.24
CA GLY A 79 -1.84 8.72 20.60
C GLY A 79 -2.69 7.49 20.95
N PHE A 80 -3.75 7.68 21.73
CA PHE A 80 -4.71 6.62 22.04
C PHE A 80 -5.43 6.10 20.80
N LEU A 81 -5.88 6.99 19.91
CA LEU A 81 -6.50 6.62 18.64
C LEU A 81 -5.54 5.80 17.77
N MET A 82 -4.29 6.23 17.65
CA MET A 82 -3.27 5.50 16.91
C MET A 82 -3.04 4.08 17.48
N ALA A 83 -2.83 3.97 18.80
CA ALA A 83 -2.65 2.69 19.46
C ALA A 83 -3.88 1.76 19.35
N SER A 84 -5.08 2.34 19.44
CA SER A 84 -6.37 1.63 19.36
C SER A 84 -6.57 0.95 18.01
N TYR A 85 -5.99 1.50 16.95
CA TYR A 85 -6.20 1.00 15.60
C TYR A 85 -5.32 -0.21 15.26
N PHE A 86 -4.22 -0.47 15.98
CA PHE A 86 -3.30 -1.58 15.64
C PHE A 86 -3.96 -2.96 15.62
N PRO A 87 -4.73 -3.38 16.64
CA PRO A 87 -5.33 -4.72 16.63
C PRO A 87 -6.32 -4.88 15.48
N PHE A 88 -7.07 -3.83 15.17
CA PHE A 88 -7.99 -3.81 14.04
C PHE A 88 -7.26 -3.90 12.70
N TYR A 89 -6.19 -3.10 12.53
CA TYR A 89 -5.33 -3.15 11.36
C TYR A 89 -4.79 -4.56 11.13
N PHE A 90 -4.23 -5.21 12.16
CA PHE A 90 -3.70 -6.57 12.00
C PHE A 90 -4.79 -7.62 11.75
N TYR A 91 -5.94 -7.50 12.41
CA TYR A 91 -7.10 -8.35 12.16
C TYR A 91 -7.56 -8.28 10.71
N LYS A 92 -7.72 -7.08 10.14
CA LYS A 92 -8.22 -6.89 8.77
C LYS A 92 -7.16 -7.01 7.68
N ALA A 93 -5.97 -6.45 7.89
CA ALA A 93 -4.93 -6.40 6.86
C ALA A 93 -4.22 -7.74 6.68
N PHE A 94 -4.10 -8.54 7.74
CA PHE A 94 -3.39 -9.83 7.71
C PHE A 94 -4.29 -11.04 8.00
N ASN A 95 -5.60 -10.85 8.16
CA ASN A 95 -6.57 -11.90 8.49
C ASN A 95 -6.18 -12.69 9.75
N LEU A 96 -5.73 -11.99 10.79
CA LEU A 96 -5.38 -12.58 12.08
C LEU A 96 -6.65 -12.69 12.96
N ASN A 97 -7.45 -13.73 12.73
CA ASN A 97 -8.74 -13.93 13.39
C ASN A 97 -8.66 -14.05 14.92
N THR A 98 -7.52 -14.49 15.46
CA THR A 98 -7.27 -14.54 16.90
C THR A 98 -7.36 -13.16 17.55
N LEU A 99 -7.11 -12.07 16.81
CA LEU A 99 -7.17 -10.70 17.31
C LEU A 99 -8.57 -10.09 17.29
N LYS A 100 -9.59 -10.83 16.85
CA LYS A 100 -10.96 -10.30 16.71
C LYS A 100 -11.49 -9.68 17.99
N PHE A 101 -11.21 -10.30 19.15
CA PHE A 101 -11.62 -9.75 20.44
C PHE A 101 -11.00 -8.38 20.71
N HIS A 102 -9.68 -8.23 20.55
CA HIS A 102 -9.00 -6.95 20.74
C HIS A 102 -9.48 -5.90 19.75
N ALA A 103 -9.65 -6.28 18.48
CA ALA A 103 -10.05 -5.39 17.40
C ALA A 103 -11.47 -4.82 17.54
N ILE A 104 -12.37 -5.52 18.22
CA ILE A 104 -13.79 -5.13 18.32
C ILE A 104 -14.14 -4.63 19.72
N TYR A 105 -13.68 -5.32 20.77
CA TYR A 105 -14.13 -5.08 22.15
C TYR A 105 -13.00 -4.62 23.07
N GLY A 106 -11.87 -5.35 23.07
CA GLY A 106 -10.83 -5.13 24.07
C GLY A 106 -10.23 -3.73 24.01
N VAL A 107 -9.99 -3.19 22.81
CA VAL A 107 -9.51 -1.81 22.64
C VAL A 107 -10.49 -0.78 23.20
N ILE A 108 -11.80 -0.95 22.96
CA ILE A 108 -12.82 -0.03 23.45
C ILE A 108 -12.81 -0.03 24.98
N LEU A 109 -12.79 -1.21 25.59
CA LEU A 109 -12.89 -1.39 27.03
C LEU A 109 -11.62 -0.99 27.79
N PHE A 110 -10.44 -1.31 27.25
CA PHE A 110 -9.18 -1.22 27.99
C PHE A 110 -8.23 -0.12 27.52
N LEU A 111 -8.48 0.52 26.37
CA LEU A 111 -7.75 1.72 25.92
C LEU A 111 -8.67 2.95 25.90
N LEU A 112 -9.75 2.91 25.12
CA LEU A 112 -10.58 4.11 24.87
C LEU A 112 -11.44 4.49 26.07
N ALA A 113 -12.07 3.54 26.76
CA ALA A 113 -12.89 3.85 27.93
C ALA A 113 -12.07 4.47 29.09
N PRO A 114 -10.90 3.94 29.48
CA PRO A 114 -10.02 4.62 30.44
C PRO A 114 -9.61 6.02 30.00
N PHE A 115 -9.29 6.21 28.72
CA PHE A 115 -8.99 7.54 28.18
C PHE A 115 -10.17 8.51 28.37
N VAL A 116 -11.38 8.12 27.97
CA VAL A 116 -12.57 8.97 28.12
C VAL A 116 -12.81 9.32 29.60
N VAL A 117 -12.74 8.33 30.49
CA VAL A 117 -12.97 8.56 31.93
C VAL A 117 -11.92 9.52 32.51
N TYR A 118 -10.64 9.26 32.31
CA TYR A 118 -9.59 10.01 32.99
C TYR A 118 -9.20 11.32 32.29
N PHE A 119 -9.11 11.33 30.96
CA PHE A 119 -8.67 12.51 30.21
C PHE A 119 -9.84 13.40 29.78
N VAL A 120 -10.97 12.83 29.34
CA VAL A 120 -12.09 13.65 28.84
C VAL A 120 -13.00 14.12 29.97
N ILE A 121 -13.23 13.30 30.99
CA ILE A 121 -14.17 13.62 32.09
C ILE A 121 -13.42 14.13 33.33
N LEU A 122 -12.56 13.31 33.94
CA LEU A 122 -11.97 13.64 35.25
C LEU A 122 -10.91 14.75 35.19
N TYR A 123 -10.13 14.82 34.11
CA TYR A 123 -9.09 15.83 33.96
C TYR A 123 -9.65 17.26 33.93
N PRO A 124 -10.65 17.62 33.10
CA PRO A 124 -11.26 18.94 33.15
C PRO A 124 -11.88 19.29 34.51
N LEU A 125 -12.43 18.31 35.22
CA LEU A 125 -13.05 18.51 36.53
C LEU A 125 -12.03 18.78 37.64
N LYS A 126 -10.88 18.10 37.62
CA LYS A 126 -9.83 18.24 38.64
C LYS A 126 -8.77 19.29 38.30
N GLY A 127 -8.61 19.63 37.02
CA GLY A 127 -7.58 20.54 36.53
C GLY A 127 -6.14 20.01 36.61
N ASP A 128 -5.94 18.75 37.02
CA ASP A 128 -4.63 18.15 37.22
C ASP A 128 -4.33 17.06 36.18
N LEU A 129 -3.40 17.35 35.28
CA LEU A 129 -2.95 16.41 34.24
C LEU A 129 -2.21 15.21 34.85
N ARG A 130 -1.47 15.42 35.94
CA ARG A 130 -0.71 14.34 36.59
C ARG A 130 -1.63 13.28 37.16
N TYR A 131 -2.79 13.68 37.67
CA TYR A 131 -3.81 12.74 38.10
C TYR A 131 -4.29 11.88 36.92
N ALA A 132 -4.60 12.50 35.78
CA ALA A 132 -5.06 11.78 34.61
C ALA A 132 -4.02 10.80 34.06
N THR A 133 -2.74 11.20 33.99
CA THR A 133 -1.66 10.35 33.49
C THR A 133 -1.29 9.23 34.46
N SER A 134 -1.26 9.50 35.77
CA SER A 134 -0.86 8.50 36.77
C SER A 134 -1.85 7.35 36.90
N TYR A 135 -3.16 7.64 36.85
CA TYR A 135 -4.20 6.62 37.04
C TYR A 135 -4.81 6.15 35.71
N GLY A 136 -5.00 7.05 34.75
CA GLY A 136 -5.64 6.74 33.47
C GLY A 136 -4.82 5.87 32.54
N LEU A 137 -3.49 5.81 32.73
CA LEU A 137 -2.59 5.01 31.89
C LEU A 137 -2.32 3.60 32.42
N VAL A 138 -2.68 3.28 33.67
CA VAL A 138 -2.37 1.97 34.29
C VAL A 138 -3.04 0.82 33.53
N VAL A 139 -4.35 0.92 33.30
CA VAL A 139 -5.10 -0.12 32.57
C VAL A 139 -4.63 -0.23 31.12
N PRO A 140 -4.53 0.86 30.34
CA PRO A 140 -3.96 0.80 28.99
C PRO A 140 -2.55 0.22 28.92
N ALA A 141 -1.68 0.51 29.88
CA ALA A 141 -0.31 0.02 29.89
C ALA A 141 -0.22 -1.50 30.11
N ILE A 142 -1.02 -2.05 31.02
CA ILE A 142 -1.09 -3.50 31.22
C ILE A 142 -1.70 -4.16 29.98
N TYR A 143 -2.76 -3.58 29.45
CA TYR A 143 -3.46 -4.12 28.29
C TYR A 143 -2.61 -4.08 27.00
N SER A 144 -1.78 -3.05 26.81
CA SER A 144 -0.90 -2.96 25.63
C SER A 144 0.13 -4.10 25.59
N LEU A 145 0.64 -4.53 26.75
CA LEU A 145 1.54 -5.69 26.86
C LEU A 145 0.82 -7.01 26.50
N LEU A 146 -0.43 -7.18 26.92
CA LEU A 146 -1.24 -8.35 26.56
C LEU A 146 -1.49 -8.40 25.05
N VAL A 147 -1.97 -7.29 24.48
CA VAL A 147 -2.20 -7.17 23.03
C VAL A 147 -0.92 -7.43 22.23
N PHE A 148 0.22 -6.95 22.70
CA PHE A 148 1.51 -7.20 22.06
C PHE A 148 1.88 -8.68 22.04
N TYR A 149 1.72 -9.36 23.18
CA TYR A 149 1.94 -10.80 23.28
C TYR A 149 1.00 -11.60 22.36
N ASP A 150 -0.29 -11.28 22.36
CA ASP A 150 -1.29 -11.96 21.54
C ASP A 150 -1.05 -11.71 20.05
N LEU A 151 -0.62 -10.49 19.68
CA LEU A 151 -0.21 -10.14 18.32
C LEU A 151 1.02 -10.94 17.87
N LEU A 152 2.05 -11.06 18.71
CA LEU A 152 3.21 -11.91 18.44
C LEU A 152 2.83 -13.34 18.17
N ASN A 153 1.97 -13.90 19.03
CA ASN A 153 1.53 -15.27 18.90
C ASN A 153 0.68 -15.47 17.65
N ALA A 154 -0.23 -14.54 17.35
CA ALA A 154 -1.04 -14.56 16.13
C ALA A 154 -0.15 -14.56 14.88
N ILE A 155 0.87 -13.71 14.86
CA ILE A 155 1.86 -13.65 13.77
C ILE A 155 2.61 -14.98 13.66
N ARG A 156 3.16 -15.51 14.77
CA ARG A 156 3.89 -16.80 14.79
C ARG A 156 3.05 -17.96 14.27
N LEU A 157 1.79 -18.07 14.73
CA LEU A 157 0.85 -19.10 14.28
C LEU A 157 0.56 -18.96 12.78
N LYS A 158 0.30 -17.74 12.31
CA LYS A 158 0.02 -17.48 10.89
C LYS A 158 1.19 -17.84 9.98
N ILE A 159 2.42 -17.67 10.46
CA ILE A 159 3.63 -18.07 9.73
C ILE A 159 3.73 -19.59 9.62
N LYS A 160 3.38 -20.33 10.67
CA LYS A 160 3.39 -21.80 10.67
C LYS A 160 2.39 -22.39 9.66
N GLU A 161 1.22 -21.76 9.50
CA GLU A 161 0.19 -22.16 8.53
C GLU A 161 0.57 -21.95 7.06
N ARG A 162 1.62 -21.17 6.75
CA ARG A 162 1.92 -20.68 5.38
C ARG A 162 2.54 -21.68 4.41
N GLN A 163 2.78 -22.93 4.81
CA GLN A 163 3.42 -23.91 3.91
C GLN A 163 2.61 -24.25 2.64
N CYS A 164 1.36 -23.75 2.47
CA CYS A 164 0.46 -24.18 1.38
C CYS A 164 -0.30 -23.08 0.60
N SER A 165 0.24 -21.86 0.42
CA SER A 165 -0.46 -20.82 -0.38
C SER A 165 0.44 -20.21 -1.49
N PRO A 166 -0.05 -20.12 -2.75
CA PRO A 166 0.73 -19.65 -3.90
C PRO A 166 0.93 -18.12 -3.95
N HIS A 167 0.24 -17.35 -3.08
CA HIS A 167 0.47 -15.92 -2.90
C HIS A 167 0.60 -15.54 -1.42
N PRO A 168 1.70 -15.92 -0.74
CA PRO A 168 1.91 -15.51 0.63
C PRO A 168 2.56 -14.12 0.64
N TYR A 169 2.03 -13.18 1.42
CA TYR A 169 2.81 -12.00 1.82
C TYR A 169 4.15 -12.47 2.37
N ASN A 170 5.25 -11.77 2.12
CA ASN A 170 6.52 -12.22 2.70
C ASN A 170 6.46 -12.04 4.23
N TRP A 171 6.93 -13.04 4.96
CA TRP A 171 7.10 -12.98 6.43
C TRP A 171 7.71 -11.63 6.86
N LEU A 172 8.68 -11.17 6.08
CA LEU A 172 9.37 -9.89 6.20
C LEU A 172 8.44 -8.68 6.31
N GLU A 173 7.30 -8.66 5.62
CA GLU A 173 6.37 -7.50 5.67
C GLU A 173 5.62 -7.47 7.00
N MET A 174 5.10 -8.63 7.40
CA MET A 174 4.33 -8.72 8.64
C MET A 174 5.23 -8.47 9.85
N THR A 175 6.46 -8.96 9.84
CA THR A 175 7.44 -8.70 10.90
C THR A 175 7.97 -7.27 10.87
N SER A 176 8.20 -6.67 9.69
CA SER A 176 8.59 -5.26 9.60
C SER A 176 7.49 -4.34 10.13
N VAL A 177 6.23 -4.60 9.75
CA VAL A 177 5.06 -3.84 10.22
C VAL A 177 4.90 -3.96 11.73
N TYR A 178 5.03 -5.16 12.25
CA TYR A 178 5.03 -5.39 13.68
C TYR A 178 6.19 -4.67 14.39
N ALA A 179 7.41 -4.73 13.85
CA ALA A 179 8.57 -4.08 14.44
C ALA A 179 8.40 -2.55 14.50
N ALA A 180 7.83 -1.92 13.48
CA ALA A 180 7.54 -0.48 13.49
C ALA A 180 6.47 -0.06 14.49
N ILE A 181 5.52 -0.94 14.78
CA ILE A 181 4.44 -0.68 15.72
C ILE A 181 4.89 -0.97 17.16
N SER A 182 5.87 -1.86 17.36
CA SER A 182 6.34 -2.24 18.69
C SER A 182 6.74 -1.08 19.64
N PRO A 183 7.36 0.02 19.18
CA PRO A 183 7.66 1.17 20.04
C PRO A 183 6.42 1.81 20.66
N TRP A 184 5.28 1.73 19.97
CA TRP A 184 4.05 2.34 20.43
C TRP A 184 3.48 1.69 21.70
N ILE A 185 3.80 0.42 21.94
CA ILE A 185 3.40 -0.26 23.18
C ILE A 185 4.20 0.26 24.38
N CYS A 186 5.42 0.72 24.13
CA CYS A 186 6.28 1.32 25.15
C CYS A 186 5.94 2.79 25.44
N MET A 187 4.95 3.39 24.76
CA MET A 187 4.63 4.82 24.91
C MET A 187 4.14 5.18 26.31
N THR A 188 3.38 4.27 26.93
CA THR A 188 2.97 4.43 28.33
C THR A 188 4.18 4.47 29.26
N ALA A 189 5.19 3.63 28.99
CA ALA A 189 6.45 3.65 29.72
C ALA A 189 7.26 4.92 29.42
N PHE A 190 7.34 5.35 28.16
CA PHE A 190 8.05 6.59 27.78
C PHE A 190 7.48 7.81 28.50
N SER A 191 6.15 7.91 28.56
CA SER A 191 5.46 8.97 29.32
C SER A 191 5.74 8.87 30.82
N TYR A 192 5.80 7.66 31.38
CA TYR A 192 6.08 7.47 32.82
C TYR A 192 7.53 7.83 33.20
N PHE A 193 8.49 7.45 32.37
CA PHE A 193 9.92 7.72 32.59
C PHE A 193 10.38 9.10 32.11
N ASN A 194 9.46 9.94 31.60
CA ASN A 194 9.76 11.26 31.03
C ASN A 194 10.86 11.23 29.96
N ILE A 195 10.76 10.25 29.05
CA ILE A 195 11.67 10.15 27.91
C ILE A 195 11.54 11.41 27.05
N THR A 196 12.67 11.90 26.52
CA THR A 196 12.69 13.11 25.71
C THR A 196 11.89 12.92 24.41
N GLN A 197 11.05 13.92 24.07
CA GLN A 197 10.14 13.89 22.92
C GLN A 197 10.82 13.55 21.59
N TRP A 198 12.04 14.02 21.35
CA TRP A 198 12.73 13.73 20.09
C TRP A 198 13.07 12.23 19.92
N VAL A 199 13.31 11.49 21.02
CA VAL A 199 13.53 10.04 21.00
C VAL A 199 12.23 9.31 20.70
N GLU A 200 11.14 9.74 21.34
CA GLU A 200 9.79 9.20 21.09
C GLU A 200 9.42 9.32 19.61
N VAL A 201 9.57 10.51 19.04
CA VAL A 201 9.31 10.79 17.61
C VAL A 201 10.22 9.96 16.71
N LEU A 202 11.51 9.84 17.03
CA LEU A 202 12.45 9.07 16.22
C LEU A 202 12.05 7.59 16.15
N VAL A 203 11.81 6.96 17.30
CA VAL A 203 11.56 5.52 17.39
C VAL A 203 10.18 5.16 16.84
N THR A 204 9.16 6.00 17.06
CA THR A 204 7.79 5.76 16.58
C THR A 204 7.62 5.95 15.07
N ASN A 205 8.46 6.78 14.42
CA ASN A 205 8.34 7.09 12.99
C ASN A 205 9.31 6.33 12.09
N LEU A 206 10.51 5.99 12.57
CA LEU A 206 11.53 5.31 11.77
C LEU A 206 11.01 4.00 11.15
N GLY A 207 10.25 3.23 11.91
CA GLY A 207 9.66 1.98 11.42
C GLY A 207 8.68 2.20 10.26
N PHE A 208 7.88 3.27 10.30
CA PHE A 208 6.93 3.61 9.24
C PHE A 208 7.61 4.06 7.94
N VAL A 209 8.73 4.78 8.05
CA VAL A 209 9.58 5.13 6.91
C VAL A 209 10.13 3.87 6.25
N ILE A 210 10.68 2.93 7.04
CA ILE A 210 11.23 1.67 6.54
C ILE A 210 10.14 0.86 5.80
N ILE A 211 8.96 0.72 6.40
CA ILE A 211 7.84 -0.03 5.79
C ILE A 211 7.39 0.62 4.49
N SER A 212 7.29 1.94 4.46
CA SER A 212 6.88 2.67 3.26
C SER A 212 7.87 2.45 2.12
N ILE A 213 9.18 2.51 2.40
CA ILE A 213 10.24 2.20 1.43
C ILE A 213 10.10 0.75 0.93
N LEU A 214 9.90 -0.21 1.83
CA LEU A 214 9.70 -1.61 1.46
C LEU A 214 8.49 -1.81 0.55
N PHE A 215 7.37 -1.16 0.85
CA PHE A 215 6.18 -1.21 0.00
C PHE A 215 6.45 -0.59 -1.38
N ILE A 216 7.08 0.58 -1.43
CA ILE A 216 7.43 1.25 -2.70
C ILE A 216 8.35 0.35 -3.54
N ALA A 217 9.44 -0.16 -2.96
CA ALA A 217 10.42 -1.00 -3.65
C ALA A 217 9.78 -2.28 -4.22
N ARG A 218 8.89 -2.92 -3.44
CA ARG A 218 8.15 -4.09 -3.88
C ARG A 218 7.19 -3.77 -5.02
N ASN A 219 6.49 -2.64 -4.95
CA ASN A 219 5.57 -2.21 -6.01
C ASN A 219 6.32 -2.00 -7.32
N ILE A 220 7.45 -1.29 -7.27
CA ILE A 220 8.29 -1.07 -8.44
C ILE A 220 8.73 -2.42 -9.03
N LYS A 221 9.18 -3.36 -8.18
CA LYS A 221 9.57 -4.70 -8.64
C LYS A 221 8.41 -5.46 -9.29
N ALA A 222 7.23 -5.44 -8.68
CA ALA A 222 6.04 -6.11 -9.19
C ALA A 222 5.59 -5.54 -10.54
N THR A 223 5.50 -4.21 -10.66
CA THR A 223 5.16 -3.53 -11.92
C THR A 223 6.20 -3.80 -13.00
N ARG A 224 7.51 -3.78 -12.67
CA ARG A 224 8.57 -4.11 -13.64
C ARG A 224 8.46 -5.55 -14.13
N LEU A 225 8.14 -6.49 -13.24
CA LEU A 225 7.94 -7.89 -13.61
C LEU A 225 6.71 -8.07 -14.51
N GLU A 226 5.61 -7.37 -14.23
CA GLU A 226 4.41 -7.39 -15.06
C GLU A 226 4.69 -6.84 -16.46
N VAL A 227 5.41 -5.72 -16.55
CA VAL A 227 5.83 -5.15 -17.85
C VAL A 227 6.77 -6.10 -18.59
N ALA A 228 7.75 -6.70 -17.89
CA ALA A 228 8.68 -7.65 -18.49
C ALA A 228 7.97 -8.90 -19.02
N THR A 229 7.02 -9.45 -18.26
CA THR A 229 6.22 -10.61 -18.69
C THR A 229 5.28 -10.29 -19.85
N LYS A 230 4.65 -9.10 -19.86
CA LYS A 230 3.87 -8.64 -21.01
C LYS A 230 4.74 -8.49 -22.27
N LYS A 231 5.92 -7.86 -22.15
CA LYS A 231 6.89 -7.73 -23.26
C LYS A 231 7.39 -9.10 -23.74
N ALA A 232 7.73 -10.01 -22.82
CA ALA A 232 8.18 -11.36 -23.17
C ALA A 232 7.08 -12.14 -23.92
N LYS A 233 5.82 -12.07 -23.46
CA LYS A 233 4.69 -12.66 -24.18
C LYS A 233 4.52 -12.02 -25.56
N GLN A 234 4.59 -10.70 -25.67
CA GLN A 234 4.46 -10.00 -26.94
C GLN A 234 5.57 -10.39 -27.94
N ASN A 235 6.82 -10.47 -27.48
CA ASN A 235 7.94 -10.91 -28.31
C ASN A 235 7.76 -12.36 -28.77
N GLY A 236 7.40 -13.28 -27.86
CA GLY A 236 7.14 -14.68 -28.24
C GLY A 236 5.99 -14.82 -29.24
N ARG A 237 4.94 -13.97 -29.13
CA ARG A 237 3.84 -13.93 -30.10
C ARG A 237 4.30 -13.39 -31.46
N ALA A 238 5.19 -12.41 -31.49
CA ALA A 238 5.75 -11.87 -32.74
C ALA A 238 6.68 -12.89 -33.41
N GLU A 239 7.54 -13.56 -32.65
CA GLU A 239 8.38 -14.66 -33.12
C GLU A 239 7.54 -15.80 -33.72
N LEU A 240 6.41 -16.13 -33.09
CA LEU A 240 5.49 -17.15 -33.60
C LEU A 240 4.88 -16.76 -34.96
N PHE A 241 4.44 -15.51 -35.12
CA PHE A 241 3.94 -15.00 -36.40
C PHE A 241 5.00 -15.05 -37.50
N GLU A 242 6.21 -14.60 -37.18
CA GLU A 242 7.35 -14.65 -38.09
C GLU A 242 7.68 -16.09 -38.52
N HIS A 243 7.67 -17.03 -37.57
CA HIS A 243 7.88 -18.45 -37.81
C HIS A 243 6.85 -19.04 -38.78
N TYR A 244 5.56 -18.82 -38.56
CA TYR A 244 4.52 -19.30 -39.48
C TYR A 244 4.61 -18.65 -40.86
N CYS A 245 4.90 -17.35 -40.92
CA CYS A 245 5.10 -16.69 -42.21
C CYS A 245 6.27 -17.30 -43.00
N ALA A 246 7.35 -17.68 -42.31
CA ALA A 246 8.48 -18.38 -42.93
C ALA A 246 8.10 -19.81 -43.37
N LEU A 247 7.33 -20.53 -42.55
CA LEU A 247 6.84 -21.88 -42.86
C LEU A 247 6.00 -21.92 -44.15
N PHE A 248 5.19 -20.88 -44.38
CA PHE A 248 4.39 -20.72 -45.61
C PHE A 248 5.13 -20.02 -46.76
N ASN A 249 6.42 -19.73 -46.61
CA ASN A 249 7.23 -19.03 -47.62
C ASN A 249 6.59 -17.70 -48.08
N LEU A 250 6.04 -16.93 -47.14
CA LEU A 250 5.56 -15.58 -47.42
C LEU A 250 6.77 -14.67 -47.68
N SER A 251 6.74 -13.98 -48.81
CA SER A 251 7.70 -12.93 -49.14
C SER A 251 7.61 -11.78 -48.14
N ARG A 252 8.65 -10.94 -48.09
CA ARG A 252 8.66 -9.74 -47.24
C ARG A 252 7.40 -8.89 -47.40
N ARG A 253 6.95 -8.68 -48.64
CA ARG A 253 5.76 -7.86 -48.93
C ARG A 253 4.46 -8.53 -48.51
N GLU A 254 4.35 -9.84 -48.71
CA GLU A 254 3.20 -10.62 -48.24
C GLU A 254 3.12 -10.63 -46.72
N ARG A 255 4.25 -10.66 -46.00
CA ARG A 255 4.31 -10.59 -44.54
C ARG A 255 3.79 -9.25 -44.02
N GLU A 256 4.22 -8.14 -44.62
CA GLU A 256 3.73 -6.79 -44.29
C GLU A 256 2.20 -6.68 -44.49
N ILE A 257 1.71 -7.17 -45.62
CA ILE A 257 0.28 -7.16 -45.95
C ILE A 257 -0.51 -8.09 -45.03
N ALA A 258 -0.01 -9.31 -44.77
CA ALA A 258 -0.65 -10.27 -43.86
C ALA A 258 -0.77 -9.71 -42.44
N LEU A 259 0.25 -9.00 -41.95
CA LEU A 259 0.23 -8.37 -40.63
C LEU A 259 -0.86 -7.30 -40.54
N LEU A 260 -0.95 -6.40 -41.53
CA LEU A 260 -1.98 -5.34 -41.54
C LEU A 260 -3.39 -5.92 -41.72
N LEU A 261 -3.54 -6.90 -42.61
CA LEU A 261 -4.80 -7.61 -42.80
C LEU A 261 -5.28 -8.26 -41.50
N CYS A 262 -4.38 -8.96 -40.81
CA CYS A 262 -4.67 -9.59 -39.52
C CYS A 262 -5.00 -8.58 -38.42
N ARG A 263 -4.44 -7.36 -38.46
CA ARG A 263 -4.71 -6.28 -37.51
C ARG A 263 -6.08 -5.62 -37.64
N GLY A 264 -6.79 -5.80 -38.75
CA GLY A 264 -8.09 -5.14 -38.92
C GLY A 264 -8.23 -4.34 -40.20
N PHE A 265 -7.12 -3.94 -40.82
CA PHE A 265 -7.10 -2.94 -41.89
C PHE A 265 -7.86 -3.44 -43.13
N SER A 266 -8.63 -2.54 -43.73
CA SER A 266 -9.26 -2.71 -45.04
C SER A 266 -8.22 -2.63 -46.16
N TYR A 267 -8.56 -3.09 -47.36
CA TYR A 267 -7.61 -3.16 -48.46
C TYR A 267 -7.12 -1.77 -48.87
N ARG A 268 -8.03 -0.78 -48.85
CA ARG A 268 -7.69 0.63 -49.04
C ARG A 268 -6.73 1.16 -47.98
N GLU A 269 -6.98 0.89 -46.69
CA GLU A 269 -6.06 1.35 -45.63
C GLU A 269 -4.69 0.67 -45.72
N ILE A 270 -4.63 -0.61 -46.14
CA ILE A 270 -3.36 -1.31 -46.40
C ILE A 270 -2.64 -0.67 -47.59
N ALA A 271 -3.37 -0.34 -48.66
CA ALA A 271 -2.84 0.28 -49.86
C ALA A 271 -2.23 1.65 -49.55
N ASP A 272 -2.95 2.47 -48.79
CA ASP A 272 -2.51 3.79 -48.33
C ASP A 272 -1.29 3.66 -47.40
N ALA A 273 -1.33 2.77 -46.41
CA ALA A 273 -0.23 2.58 -45.45
C ALA A 273 1.07 2.07 -46.10
N LEU A 274 0.95 1.32 -47.19
CA LEU A 274 2.07 0.69 -47.87
C LEU A 274 2.44 1.39 -49.20
N PHE A 275 1.79 2.52 -49.53
CA PHE A 275 1.99 3.31 -50.74
C PHE A 275 1.91 2.49 -52.05
N ILE A 276 0.90 1.63 -52.16
CA ILE A 276 0.63 0.81 -53.35
C ILE A 276 -0.85 0.88 -53.73
N SER A 277 -1.22 0.39 -54.92
CA SER A 277 -2.62 0.36 -55.32
C SER A 277 -3.41 -0.71 -54.55
N GLU A 278 -4.72 -0.48 -54.35
CA GLU A 278 -5.63 -1.46 -53.75
C GLU A 278 -5.66 -2.77 -54.56
N SER A 279 -5.57 -2.69 -55.89
CA SER A 279 -5.44 -3.86 -56.76
C SER A 279 -4.17 -4.67 -56.46
N THR A 280 -3.05 -4.01 -56.16
CA THR A 280 -1.80 -4.67 -55.78
C THR A 280 -1.94 -5.37 -54.43
N VAL A 281 -2.61 -4.74 -53.46
CA VAL A 281 -2.93 -5.36 -52.16
C VAL A 281 -3.79 -6.60 -52.36
N ASN A 282 -4.85 -6.51 -53.16
CA ASN A 282 -5.74 -7.64 -53.44
C ASN A 282 -4.99 -8.83 -54.05
N ASN A 283 -4.10 -8.57 -55.02
CA ASN A 283 -3.27 -9.62 -55.62
C ASN A 283 -2.38 -10.31 -54.56
N HIS A 284 -1.68 -9.55 -53.72
CA HIS A 284 -0.87 -10.13 -52.65
C HIS A 284 -1.70 -10.94 -51.64
N ILE A 285 -2.89 -10.47 -51.27
CA ILE A 285 -3.80 -11.20 -50.37
C ILE A 285 -4.24 -12.53 -50.99
N GLN A 286 -4.54 -12.56 -52.29
CA GLN A 286 -4.83 -13.81 -53.00
C GLN A 286 -3.65 -14.79 -52.94
N HIS A 287 -2.42 -14.31 -53.17
CA HIS A 287 -1.22 -15.14 -53.04
C HIS A 287 -1.02 -15.66 -51.60
N ILE A 288 -1.25 -14.81 -50.59
CA ILE A 288 -1.19 -15.23 -49.18
C ILE A 288 -2.19 -16.34 -48.90
N PHE A 289 -3.45 -16.20 -49.35
CA PHE A 289 -4.48 -17.21 -49.16
C PHE A 289 -4.14 -18.54 -49.83
N VAL A 290 -3.55 -18.51 -51.02
CA VAL A 290 -3.06 -19.72 -51.70
C VAL A 290 -1.92 -20.37 -50.90
N LYS A 291 -0.92 -19.60 -50.47
CA LYS A 291 0.24 -20.14 -49.72
C LYS A 291 -0.13 -20.68 -48.34
N THR A 292 -1.17 -20.15 -47.72
CA THR A 292 -1.61 -20.51 -46.37
C THR A 292 -2.79 -21.49 -46.37
N GLU A 293 -3.30 -21.86 -47.54
CA GLU A 293 -4.42 -22.80 -47.75
C GLU A 293 -5.70 -22.40 -47.01
N VAL A 294 -5.96 -21.10 -46.89
CA VAL A 294 -7.17 -20.57 -46.26
C VAL A 294 -7.78 -19.49 -47.15
N ASN A 295 -9.08 -19.27 -47.02
CA ASN A 295 -9.83 -18.32 -47.86
C ASN A 295 -10.58 -17.25 -47.04
N ARG A 296 -10.33 -17.18 -45.74
CA ARG A 296 -10.96 -16.22 -44.82
C ARG A 296 -9.92 -15.61 -43.89
N LYS A 297 -10.09 -14.32 -43.60
CA LYS A 297 -9.23 -13.56 -42.68
C LYS A 297 -9.09 -14.22 -41.30
N THR A 298 -10.17 -14.72 -40.73
CA THR A 298 -10.15 -15.39 -39.41
C THR A 298 -9.33 -16.68 -39.41
N ALA A 299 -9.44 -17.48 -40.48
CA ALA A 299 -8.64 -18.68 -40.68
C ALA A 299 -7.15 -18.33 -40.91
N LEU A 300 -6.87 -17.24 -41.64
CA LEU A 300 -5.52 -16.71 -41.81
C LEU A 300 -4.89 -16.28 -40.47
N GLN A 301 -5.66 -15.58 -39.63
CA GLN A 301 -5.21 -15.19 -38.30
C GLN A 301 -4.87 -16.42 -37.44
N GLN A 302 -5.62 -17.52 -37.54
CA GLN A 302 -5.29 -18.77 -36.86
C GLN A 302 -4.02 -19.40 -37.44
N ARG A 303 -3.92 -19.51 -38.77
CA ARG A 303 -2.79 -20.15 -39.44
C ARG A 303 -1.46 -19.42 -39.22
N LEU A 304 -1.48 -18.09 -39.13
CA LEU A 304 -0.29 -17.30 -38.87
C LEU A 304 -0.04 -17.08 -37.36
N GLY A 305 -0.78 -17.75 -36.47
CA GLY A 305 -0.65 -17.56 -35.02
C GLY A 305 -1.02 -16.17 -34.52
N PHE A 306 -1.71 -15.36 -35.34
CA PHE A 306 -2.07 -13.98 -35.02
C PHE A 306 -3.19 -13.85 -34.00
N ILE A 307 -4.08 -14.85 -33.86
CA ILE A 307 -5.03 -14.86 -32.73
C ILE A 307 -4.30 -14.83 -31.39
N TYR A 308 -3.09 -15.39 -31.33
CA TYR A 308 -2.25 -15.30 -30.15
C TYR A 308 -1.54 -13.97 -30.02
N LEU A 309 -1.53 -13.07 -31.02
CA LEU A 309 -0.87 -11.76 -30.96
C LEU A 309 -1.71 -10.68 -30.25
N ILE A 310 -3.04 -10.77 -30.34
CA ILE A 310 -4.01 -9.85 -29.71
C ILE A 310 -4.17 -10.15 -28.21
#